data_AF-A0A497BHT5-F1
#
_entry.id   AF-A0A497BHT5-F1
#
_cell.length_a   1.000
_cell.length_b   1.000
_cell.length_c   1.000
_cell.angle_alpha   90.00
_cell.angle_beta   90.00
_cell.angle_gamma   90.00
#
_symmetry.space_group_name_H-M   'P 1'
#
loop_
_entity.id
_entity.type
_entity.pdbx_description
1 polymer ?
#
loop_
_entity_poly.entity_id
_entity_poly.type
_entity_poly.pdbx_seq_one_letter_code
_entity_poly.pdbx_strand_id
1 'polypeptide(L)'
;MGMNYYWIGKCRDCGHLQKRHIGKSSCGWYFSLHVIPGVIDTLADWRLRFADEGSFIHDEYGNAITAQAMLEGITQRSGPPTSPPDHSADRLARNYAEVGVNNLLRYVVGEACCVGHGEGTWSYVTGEFS
;
A
#
# COMPACT_ATOMS: atom_id res chain seq x y z
N MET A 1 12.83 7.22 2.82
CA MET A 1 11.56 7.83 3.23
C MET A 1 10.43 7.19 2.46
N GLY A 2 9.31 6.90 3.13
CA GLY A 2 8.07 6.46 2.50
C GLY A 2 6.92 7.34 2.97
N MET A 3 5.79 7.27 2.28
CA MET A 3 4.59 8.05 2.55
C MET A 3 3.46 7.10 2.96
N ASN A 4 2.87 7.33 4.13
CA ASN A 4 1.68 6.63 4.60
C ASN A 4 0.41 7.30 4.05
N TYR A 5 -0.65 6.53 3.84
CA TYR A 5 -1.93 7.03 3.34
C TYR A 5 -3.08 6.53 4.20
N TYR A 6 -4.05 7.41 4.45
CA TYR A 6 -5.16 7.13 5.34
C TYR A 6 -6.50 7.44 4.67
N TRP A 7 -7.44 6.52 4.82
CA TRP A 7 -8.84 6.74 4.50
C TRP A 7 -9.57 7.18 5.75
N ILE A 8 -10.45 8.16 5.61
CA ILE A 8 -11.33 8.64 6.66
C ILE A 8 -12.76 8.58 6.13
N GLY A 9 -13.63 7.87 6.86
CA GLY A 9 -15.02 7.72 6.46
C GLY A 9 -15.85 7.05 7.54
N LYS A 10 -17.17 6.95 7.33
CA LYS A 10 -18.06 6.34 8.30
C LYS A 10 -17.93 4.82 8.29
N CYS A 11 -17.88 4.22 9.47
CA CYS A 11 -18.03 2.78 9.64
C CYS A 11 -19.42 2.36 9.16
N ARG A 12 -19.49 1.32 8.32
CA ARG A 12 -20.77 0.79 7.83
C ARG A 12 -21.59 0.11 8.94
N ASP A 13 -20.93 -0.40 9.99
CA ASP A 13 -21.60 -1.13 11.07
C ASP A 13 -22.12 -0.21 12.18
N CYS A 14 -21.35 0.82 12.56
CA CYS A 14 -21.69 1.68 13.70
C CYS A 14 -21.90 3.16 13.35
N GLY A 15 -21.67 3.57 12.10
CA GLY A 15 -21.85 4.95 11.64
C GLY A 15 -20.79 5.96 12.11
N HIS A 16 -19.92 5.60 13.05
CA HIS A 16 -18.86 6.48 13.54
C HIS A 16 -17.78 6.72 12.48
N LEU A 17 -17.21 7.93 12.48
CA LEU A 17 -16.07 8.26 11.64
C LEU A 17 -14.85 7.45 12.09
N GLN A 18 -14.18 6.81 11.14
CA GLN A 18 -12.98 6.00 11.37
C GLN A 18 -11.86 6.48 10.46
N LYS A 19 -10.65 6.52 11.01
CA LYS A 19 -9.41 6.65 10.26
C LYS A 19 -8.81 5.27 10.10
N ARG A 20 -8.54 4.82 8.87
CA ARG A 20 -7.89 3.55 8.56
C ARG A 20 -6.67 3.78 7.71
N HIS A 21 -5.60 3.05 8.01
CA HIS A 21 -4.39 3.09 7.21
C HIS A 21 -4.59 2.27 5.93
N ILE A 22 -4.47 2.92 4.77
CA ILE A 22 -4.56 2.29 3.45
C ILE A 22 -3.27 1.52 3.17
N GLY A 23 -2.13 2.09 3.57
CA GLY A 23 -0.82 1.49 3.33
C GLY A 23 0.24 2.53 3.04
N LYS A 24 1.41 2.04 2.62
CA LYS A 24 2.63 2.85 2.49
C LYS A 24 3.24 2.77 1.09
N SER A 25 3.66 3.92 0.58
CA SER A 25 4.50 4.09 -0.59
C SER A 25 5.95 4.28 -0.17
N SER A 26 6.82 3.30 -0.42
CA SER A 26 8.27 3.43 -0.17
C SER A 26 9.03 3.55 -1.48
N CYS A 27 10.04 4.44 -1.53
CA CYS A 27 10.87 4.63 -2.72
C CYS A 27 11.61 3.34 -3.07
N GLY A 28 11.49 2.87 -4.32
CA GLY A 28 12.07 1.62 -4.78
C GLY A 28 11.29 0.36 -4.36
N TRP A 29 10.07 0.52 -3.82
CA TRP A 29 9.22 -0.60 -3.40
C TRP A 29 7.83 -0.54 -4.02
N TYR A 30 7.23 -1.72 -4.16
CA TYR A 30 5.79 -1.90 -4.39
C TYR A 30 5.01 -1.16 -3.30
N PHE A 31 3.77 -0.78 -3.62
CA PHE A 31 2.89 -0.24 -2.60
C PHE A 31 2.60 -1.34 -1.58
N SER A 32 2.80 -1.07 -0.31
CA SER A 32 2.43 -2.00 0.74
C SER A 32 1.00 -1.70 1.14
N LEU A 33 0.04 -2.41 0.53
CA LEU A 33 -1.40 -2.21 0.71
C LEU A 33 -1.83 -2.93 2.00
N HIS A 34 -2.33 -2.17 2.95
CA HIS A 34 -2.82 -2.71 4.21
C HIS A 34 -4.12 -3.48 3.98
N VAL A 35 -4.15 -4.72 4.41
CA VAL A 35 -5.35 -5.56 4.46
C VAL A 35 -5.66 -5.94 5.89
N ILE A 36 -6.94 -6.01 6.20
CA ILE A 36 -7.48 -6.36 7.51
C ILE A 36 -8.35 -7.59 7.29
N PRO A 37 -7.85 -8.79 7.60
CA PRO A 37 -8.56 -10.05 7.35
C PRO A 37 -10.02 -10.02 7.80
N GLY A 38 -10.94 -10.25 6.85
CA GLY A 38 -12.38 -10.26 7.10
C GLY A 38 -13.04 -8.88 7.17
N VAL A 39 -12.31 -7.80 6.92
CA VAL A 39 -12.85 -6.42 6.90
C VAL A 39 -12.49 -5.69 5.61
N ILE A 40 -11.24 -5.78 5.18
CA ILE A 40 -10.71 -5.21 3.93
C ILE A 40 -9.61 -6.16 3.44
N ASP A 41 -9.96 -7.09 2.56
CA ASP A 41 -9.04 -8.17 2.15
C ASP A 41 -8.31 -7.84 0.85
N THR A 42 -8.84 -6.89 0.07
CA THR A 42 -8.37 -6.62 -1.30
C THR A 42 -8.33 -5.13 -1.64
N LEU A 43 -7.69 -4.81 -2.77
CA LEU A 43 -7.79 -3.48 -3.36
C LEU A 43 -9.22 -3.14 -3.82
N ALA A 44 -10.02 -4.16 -4.20
CA ALA A 44 -11.41 -3.95 -4.57
C ALA A 44 -12.25 -3.47 -3.38
N ASP A 45 -12.00 -4.01 -2.19
CA ASP A 45 -12.66 -3.55 -0.96
C ASP A 45 -12.32 -2.09 -0.66
N TRP A 46 -11.05 -1.72 -0.82
CA TRP A 46 -10.61 -0.32 -0.71
C TRP A 46 -11.32 0.60 -1.70
N ARG A 47 -11.50 0.18 -2.96
CA ARG A 47 -12.25 0.95 -3.97
C ARG A 47 -13.68 1.22 -3.52
N LEU A 48 -14.34 0.25 -2.89
CA LEU A 48 -15.69 0.44 -2.34
C LEU A 48 -15.68 1.48 -1.22
N ARG A 49 -14.66 1.48 -0.35
CA ARG A 49 -14.50 2.49 0.71
C ARG A 49 -14.22 3.89 0.15
N PHE A 50 -13.41 3.99 -0.89
CA PHE A 50 -13.10 5.28 -1.53
C PHE A 50 -14.33 5.90 -2.22
N ALA A 51 -15.32 5.08 -2.58
CA ALA A 51 -16.57 5.52 -3.18
C ALA A 51 -17.66 5.86 -2.15
N ASP A 52 -17.45 5.59 -0.85
CA ASP A 52 -18.43 5.90 0.19
C ASP A 52 -18.63 7.43 0.28
N GLU A 53 -19.89 7.87 0.34
CA GLU A 53 -20.25 9.28 0.45
C GLU A 53 -19.65 9.92 1.72
N GLY A 54 -19.03 11.09 1.56
CA GLY A 54 -18.39 11.81 2.65
C GLY A 54 -17.07 11.19 3.13
N SER A 55 -16.54 10.17 2.44
CA SER A 55 -15.20 9.66 2.68
C SER A 55 -14.12 10.49 1.96
N PHE A 56 -12.91 10.48 2.50
CA PHE A 56 -11.77 11.19 1.92
C PHE A 56 -10.45 10.48 2.27
N ILE A 57 -9.41 10.79 1.50
CA ILE A 57 -8.09 10.16 1.61
C ILE A 57 -7.06 11.25 1.85
N HIS A 58 -6.23 11.10 2.87
CA HIS A 58 -5.10 11.99 3.14
C HIS A 58 -3.77 11.24 3.10
N ASP A 59 -2.71 11.93 2.74
CA ASP A 59 -1.34 11.46 2.96
C ASP A 59 -0.91 11.61 4.43
N GLU A 60 0.33 11.22 4.72
CA GLU A 60 0.93 11.29 6.06
C GLU A 60 0.96 12.71 6.65
N TYR A 61 1.04 13.72 5.79
CA TYR A 61 1.10 15.12 6.17
C TYR A 61 -0.29 15.78 6.22
N GLY A 62 -1.36 15.01 5.98
CA GLY A 62 -2.74 15.50 6.01
C GLY A 62 -3.19 16.17 4.72
N ASN A 63 -2.41 16.10 3.63
CA ASN A 63 -2.84 16.64 2.34
C ASN A 63 -3.88 15.71 1.71
N ALA A 64 -4.91 16.30 1.11
CA ALA A 64 -5.95 15.55 0.43
C ALA A 64 -5.44 14.91 -0.87
N ILE A 65 -5.79 13.63 -1.05
CA ILE A 65 -5.49 12.83 -2.24
C ILE A 65 -6.82 12.34 -2.82
N THR A 66 -6.96 12.37 -4.15
CA THR A 66 -8.16 11.84 -4.80
C THR A 66 -8.13 10.32 -4.82
N ALA A 67 -9.30 9.68 -4.86
CA ALA A 67 -9.40 8.22 -5.01
C ALA A 67 -8.64 7.72 -6.25
N GLN A 68 -8.73 8.46 -7.36
CA GLN A 68 -8.00 8.13 -8.59
C GLN A 68 -6.48 8.19 -8.38
N ALA A 69 -5.96 9.28 -7.83
CA ALA A 69 -4.52 9.43 -7.58
C ALA A 69 -4.00 8.35 -6.61
N MET A 70 -4.81 7.97 -5.61
CA MET A 70 -4.48 6.87 -4.71
C MET A 70 -4.40 5.53 -5.48
N LEU A 71 -5.36 5.24 -6.34
CA LEU A 71 -5.38 4.01 -7.13
C LEU A 71 -4.21 3.94 -8.12
N GLU A 72 -3.87 5.04 -8.78
CA GLU A 72 -2.69 5.14 -9.64
C GLU A 72 -1.41 4.91 -8.82
N GLY A 73 -1.30 5.55 -7.66
CA GLY A 73 -0.16 5.38 -6.74
C GLY A 73 0.01 3.96 -6.17
N ILE A 74 -1.05 3.16 -6.15
CA ILE A 74 -1.03 1.73 -5.77
C ILE A 74 -0.67 0.85 -6.97
N THR A 75 -1.35 1.07 -8.11
CA THR A 75 -1.39 0.10 -9.23
C THR A 75 -0.35 0.35 -10.32
N GLN A 76 0.16 1.58 -10.45
CA GLN A 76 1.02 2.02 -11.55
C GLN A 76 2.37 2.57 -11.06
N ARG A 77 2.96 1.96 -10.03
CA ARG A 77 4.24 2.43 -9.51
C ARG A 77 5.40 2.11 -10.43
N SER A 78 6.41 2.96 -10.36
CA SER A 78 7.72 2.74 -10.95
C SER A 78 8.80 3.32 -10.06
N GLY A 79 9.93 2.63 -9.96
CA GLY A 79 11.14 3.15 -9.36
C GLY A 79 11.85 4.15 -10.28
N PRO A 80 12.72 5.01 -9.75
CA PRO A 80 13.50 5.94 -10.56
C PRO A 80 14.44 5.17 -11.51
N PRO A 81 14.43 5.43 -12.83
CA PRO A 81 15.21 4.65 -13.80
C PRO A 81 16.73 4.80 -13.58
N THR A 82 17.16 5.91 -12.99
CA THR A 82 18.57 6.24 -12.75
C THR A 82 19.10 5.72 -11.42
N SER A 83 18.24 5.15 -10.56
CA SER A 83 18.63 4.64 -9.25
C SER A 83 17.89 3.32 -8.97
N PRO A 84 18.27 2.24 -9.67
CA PRO A 84 17.69 0.93 -9.42
C PRO A 84 17.96 0.45 -7.99
N PRO A 85 17.06 -0.36 -7.42
CA PRO A 85 17.33 -1.01 -6.16
C PRO A 85 18.59 -1.89 -6.29
N ASP A 86 19.31 -2.01 -5.18
CA ASP A 86 20.40 -2.96 -5.07
C ASP A 86 19.83 -4.38 -5.05
N HIS A 87 20.08 -5.14 -6.13
CA HIS A 87 19.61 -6.52 -6.31
C HIS A 87 20.62 -7.55 -5.79
N SER A 88 21.63 -7.16 -5.01
CA SER A 88 22.54 -8.12 -4.40
C SER A 88 21.78 -9.11 -3.52
N ALA A 89 22.16 -10.40 -3.59
CA ALA A 89 21.49 -11.47 -2.88
C ALA A 89 21.44 -11.21 -1.37
N ASP A 90 22.50 -10.65 -0.81
CA ASP A 90 22.58 -10.29 0.59
C ASP A 90 21.58 -9.16 0.97
N ARG A 91 21.44 -8.12 0.13
CA ARG A 91 20.45 -7.07 0.36
C ARG A 91 19.02 -7.61 0.32
N LEU A 92 18.72 -8.44 -0.68
CA LEU A 92 17.41 -9.06 -0.83
C LEU A 92 17.08 -9.94 0.38
N ALA A 93 18.03 -10.79 0.82
CA ALA A 93 17.86 -11.65 1.99
C ALA A 93 17.64 -10.84 3.29
N ARG A 94 18.43 -9.78 3.52
CA ARG A 94 18.32 -8.94 4.73
C ARG A 94 17.00 -8.17 4.83
N ASN A 95 16.32 -7.94 3.70
CA ASN A 95 15.08 -7.16 3.65
C ASN A 95 13.84 -8.03 3.37
N TYR A 96 13.99 -9.36 3.32
CA TYR A 96 12.93 -10.28 2.91
C TYR A 96 12.29 -9.87 1.58
N ALA A 97 13.13 -9.49 0.63
CA ALA A 97 12.73 -8.85 -0.63
C ALA A 97 13.01 -9.74 -1.83
N GLU A 98 12.20 -9.54 -2.86
CA GLU A 98 12.41 -10.08 -4.21
C GLU A 98 12.32 -8.96 -5.25
N VAL A 99 12.96 -9.17 -6.39
CA VAL A 99 12.96 -8.23 -7.51
C VAL A 99 11.60 -8.27 -8.19
N GLY A 100 10.92 -7.13 -8.24
CA GLY A 100 9.67 -6.96 -8.97
C GLY A 100 9.86 -6.25 -10.32
N VAL A 101 8.73 -5.99 -10.98
CA VAL A 101 8.70 -5.17 -12.20
C VAL A 101 8.92 -3.67 -11.93
N ASN A 102 9.08 -2.88 -12.99
CA ASN A 102 9.16 -1.42 -12.96
C ASN A 102 10.23 -0.85 -12.03
N ASN A 103 11.35 -1.57 -11.88
CA ASN A 103 12.47 -1.14 -11.04
C ASN A 103 12.09 -0.98 -9.56
N LEU A 104 11.27 -1.90 -9.05
CA LEU A 104 10.81 -1.93 -7.67
C LEU A 104 11.09 -3.28 -7.02
N LEU A 105 11.32 -3.25 -5.72
CA LEU A 105 11.35 -4.44 -4.87
C LEU A 105 9.97 -4.70 -4.28
N ARG A 106 9.70 -5.95 -3.90
CA ARG A 106 8.53 -6.31 -3.11
C ARG A 106 8.90 -7.35 -2.06
N TYR A 107 8.10 -7.45 -1.01
CA TYR A 107 8.32 -8.42 0.05
C TYR A 107 7.98 -9.84 -0.43
N VAL A 108 8.75 -10.82 0.04
CA VAL A 108 8.46 -12.25 -0.12
C VAL A 108 7.21 -12.59 0.68
N VAL A 109 6.30 -13.38 0.09
CA VAL A 109 5.07 -13.81 0.81
C VAL A 109 5.43 -14.68 2.01
N GLY A 110 4.76 -14.44 3.13
CA GLY A 110 4.99 -15.12 4.41
C GLY A 110 6.01 -14.42 5.30
N GLU A 111 6.74 -13.43 4.77
CA GLU A 111 7.74 -12.65 5.49
C GLU A 111 7.32 -11.18 5.61
N ALA A 112 7.86 -10.47 6.60
CA ALA A 112 7.63 -9.02 6.79
C ALA A 112 6.15 -8.59 6.71
N CYS A 113 5.25 -9.44 7.22
CA CYS A 113 3.79 -9.27 7.19
C CYS A 113 3.14 -9.28 5.79
N CYS A 114 3.87 -9.66 4.74
CA CYS A 114 3.34 -9.83 3.38
C CYS A 114 2.51 -11.12 3.31
N VAL A 115 1.21 -10.99 3.05
CA VAL A 115 0.27 -12.12 2.97
C VAL A 115 -0.08 -12.50 1.53
N GLY A 116 0.36 -11.70 0.56
CA GLY A 116 0.17 -11.98 -0.85
C GLY A 116 0.54 -10.80 -1.73
N HIS A 117 0.45 -11.02 -3.04
CA HIS A 117 0.73 -9.98 -4.03
C HIS A 117 -0.51 -9.60 -4.80
N GLY A 118 -0.58 -8.33 -5.17
CA GLY A 118 -1.54 -7.85 -6.15
C GLY A 118 -1.17 -8.25 -7.57
N GLU A 119 -2.09 -7.99 -8.50
CA GLU A 119 -1.86 -8.20 -9.94
C GLU A 119 -0.89 -7.18 -10.55
N GLY A 120 -0.61 -6.08 -9.86
CA GLY A 120 0.31 -5.03 -10.29
C GLY A 120 1.35 -4.69 -9.25
N THR A 121 1.62 -3.41 -9.06
CA THR A 121 2.77 -2.94 -8.25
C THR A 121 2.46 -2.77 -6.76
N TRP A 122 1.67 -3.67 -6.17
CA TRP A 122 1.36 -3.67 -4.74
C TRP A 122 1.44 -5.07 -4.11
N SER A 123 1.67 -5.09 -2.80
CA SER A 123 1.65 -6.30 -1.98
C SER A 123 0.62 -6.13 -0.86
N TYR A 124 -0.08 -7.20 -0.50
CA TYR A 124 -1.00 -7.22 0.63
C TYR A 124 -0.19 -7.44 1.91
N VAL A 125 -0.35 -6.56 2.89
CA VAL A 125 0.32 -6.67 4.18
C VAL A 125 -0.67 -6.52 5.33
N THR A 126 -0.49 -7.28 6.40
CA THR A 126 -1.35 -7.25 7.61
C THR A 126 -0.70 -6.56 8.81
N GLY A 127 0.50 -6.01 8.63
CA GLY A 127 1.30 -5.41 9.70
C GLY A 127 1.09 -3.90 9.85
N GLU A 128 1.50 -3.38 11.00
CA GLU A 128 1.64 -1.94 11.18
C GLU A 128 2.86 -1.40 10.43
N PHE A 129 2.74 -0.16 9.97
CA PHE A 129 3.76 0.49 9.16
C PHE A 129 4.42 1.54 10.03
N SER A 130 5.74 1.42 10.21
CA SER A 130 6.56 2.41 10.91
C SER A 130 6.86 3.66 10.08
#